data_AF-A0AAU4ZPD6-F1
#
_entry.id   AF-A0AAU4ZPD6-F1
#
_cell.length_a   1.000
_cell.length_b   1.000
_cell.length_c   1.000
_cell.angle_alpha   90.00
_cell.angle_beta   90.00
_cell.angle_gamma   90.00
#
_symmetry.space_group_name_H-M   'P 1'
#
loop_
_entity.id
_entity.type
_entity.pdbx_description
1 polymer ?
#
loop_
_entity_poly.entity_id
_entity_poly.type
_entity_poly.pdbx_seq_one_letter_code
_entity_poly.pdbx_strand_id
1 'polypeptide(L)' 'MDLAPAQPLTPPLTSAERDQVQRAADACGTSIEEFMRCAVLTAAADPFLAALEQAATTIARRADRIQHDYATG' A
#
# COMPACT_ATOMS: atom_id res chain seq x y z
N MET A 1 2.26 -10.98 -27.20
CA MET A 1 2.10 -11.19 -25.75
C MET A 1 0.91 -10.33 -25.35
N ASP A 2 -0.27 -10.93 -25.29
CA ASP A 2 -1.52 -10.23 -24.97
C ASP A 2 -1.62 -10.17 -23.44
N LEU A 3 -1.25 -9.03 -22.85
CA LEU A 3 -1.41 -8.81 -21.43
C LEU A 3 -2.88 -8.51 -21.20
N ALA A 4 -3.63 -9.53 -20.78
CA ALA A 4 -5.02 -9.37 -20.36
C ALA A 4 -5.11 -8.19 -19.37
N PRO A 5 -6.12 -7.30 -19.50
CA PRO A 5 -6.24 -6.13 -18.64
C PRO A 5 -6.36 -6.60 -17.19
N ALA A 6 -5.35 -6.26 -16.38
CA ALA A 6 -5.36 -6.55 -14.96
C ALA A 6 -6.62 -5.93 -14.36
N GLN A 7 -7.47 -6.75 -13.75
CA GLN A 7 -8.61 -6.24 -13.00
C GLN A 7 -8.08 -5.32 -11.90
N PRO A 8 -8.65 -4.12 -11.72
CA PRO A 8 -8.21 -3.23 -10.66
C PRO A 8 -8.41 -3.94 -9.32
N LEU A 9 -7.30 -4.17 -8.61
CA LEU A 9 -7.28 -4.81 -7.29
C LEU A 9 -7.94 -3.95 -6.20
N THR A 10 -8.23 -2.68 -6.51
CA THR A 10 -8.78 -1.69 -5.59
C THR A 10 -10.06 -1.08 -6.14
N PRO A 11 -11.08 -0.86 -5.28
CA PRO A 11 -12.30 -0.19 -5.69
C PRO A 11 -12.01 1.23 -6.18
N PRO A 12 -12.80 1.75 -7.14
CA PRO A 12 -12.65 3.13 -7.58
C PRO A 12 -12.93 4.09 -6.42
N LEU A 13 -12.25 5.23 -6.42
CA LEU A 13 -12.47 6.29 -5.43
C LEU A 13 -13.95 6.71 -5.41
N THR A 14 -14.49 6.88 -4.20
CA THR A 14 -15.77 7.52 -3.95
C THR A 14 -15.72 9.00 -4.34
N SER A 15 -16.89 9.65 -4.46
CA SER A 15 -16.95 11.08 -4.76
C SER A 15 -16.21 11.92 -3.71
N ALA A 16 -16.41 11.60 -2.43
CA ALA A 16 -15.77 12.33 -1.33
C ALA A 16 -14.24 12.21 -1.36
N GLU A 17 -13.71 11.03 -1.69
CA GLU A 17 -12.27 10.83 -1.84
C GLU A 17 -11.72 11.60 -3.04
N ARG A 18 -12.45 11.62 -4.17
CA ARG A 18 -12.06 12.44 -5.33
C ARG A 18 -12.02 13.93 -5.00
N ASP A 19 -12.98 14.43 -4.24
CA ASP A 19 -13.00 15.84 -3.80
C ASP A 19 -11.84 16.17 -2.86
N GLN A 20 -11.40 15.20 -2.05
CA GLN A 20 -10.19 15.37 -1.22
C GLN A 20 -8.92 15.41 -2.08
N VAL A 21 -8.79 14.48 -3.04
CA VAL A 21 -7.64 14.44 -3.95
C VAL A 21 -7.56 15.71 -4.79
N GLN A 22 -8.69 16.21 -5.31
CA GLN A 22 -8.73 17.46 -6.06
C GLN A 22 -8.26 18.63 -5.22
N ARG A 23 -8.79 18.80 -3.99
CA ARG A 23 -8.37 19.88 -3.10
C ARG A 23 -6.89 19.82 -2.74
N ALA A 24 -6.34 18.62 -2.56
CA ALA A 24 -4.94 18.42 -2.28
C ALA A 24 -4.06 18.77 -3.49
N ALA A 25 -4.47 18.36 -4.69
CA ALA A 25 -3.80 18.72 -5.95
C ALA A 25 -3.82 20.24 -6.18
N ASP A 26 -4.97 20.90 -5.95
CA ASP A 26 -5.11 22.35 -6.05
C ASP A 26 -4.19 23.08 -5.06
N ALA A 27 -4.10 22.60 -3.82
CA ALA A 27 -3.22 23.16 -2.80
C ALA A 27 -1.73 23.02 -3.16
N CYS A 28 -1.36 21.96 -3.89
CA CYS A 28 -0.01 21.74 -4.41
C CYS A 28 0.25 22.47 -5.75
N GLY A 29 -0.77 23.05 -6.39
CA GLY A 29 -0.66 23.68 -7.70
C GLY A 29 -0.37 22.68 -8.83
N THR A 30 -0.74 21.41 -8.66
CA THR A 30 -0.48 20.33 -9.61
C THR A 30 -1.77 19.73 -10.14
N SER A 31 -1.70 18.97 -11.24
CA SER A 31 -2.84 18.15 -11.68
C SER A 31 -3.10 17.00 -10.69
N ILE A 32 -4.31 16.44 -10.70
CA ILE A 32 -4.64 15.24 -9.91
C ILE A 32 -3.67 14.09 -10.24
N GLU A 33 -3.38 13.87 -11.52
CA GLU A 33 -2.52 12.78 -11.95
C GLU A 33 -1.11 12.90 -11.38
N GLU A 34 -0.53 14.10 -11.43
CA GLU A 34 0.80 14.37 -10.87
C GLU A 34 0.79 14.25 -9.35
N PHE A 35 -0.24 14.77 -8.69
CA PHE A 35 -0.41 14.65 -7.25
C PHE A 35 -0.48 13.18 -6.81
N MET A 36 -1.30 12.36 -7.47
CA MET A 36 -1.40 10.94 -7.15
C MET A 36 -0.10 10.21 -7.41
N ARG A 37 0.59 10.52 -8.52
CA ARG A 37 1.91 9.94 -8.84
C ARG A 37 2.91 10.22 -7.72
N CYS A 38 3.01 11.48 -7.28
CA CYS A 38 3.88 11.87 -6.18
C CYS A 38 3.48 11.20 -4.86
N ALA A 39 2.19 11.14 -4.54
CA ALA A 39 1.70 10.50 -3.33
C ALA A 39 2.03 9.00 -3.29
N VAL A 40 1.83 8.29 -4.41
CA VAL A 40 2.16 6.86 -4.54
C VAL A 40 3.66 6.63 -4.43
N LEU A 41 4.50 7.42 -5.10
CA LEU A 41 5.95 7.29 -5.02
C LEU A 41 6.47 7.60 -3.61
N THR A 42 5.87 8.57 -2.93
CA THR A 42 6.21 8.91 -1.54
C THR A 42 5.81 7.77 -0.60
N ALA A 43 4.60 7.23 -0.75
CA ALA A 43 4.14 6.09 0.05
C ALA A 43 4.98 4.82 -0.19
N ALA A 44 5.41 4.58 -1.43
CA ALA A 44 6.29 3.46 -1.77
C ALA A 44 7.70 3.62 -1.18
N ALA A 45 8.13 4.86 -0.93
CA ALA A 45 9.40 5.18 -0.29
C ALA A 45 9.28 5.34 1.24
N ASP A 46 8.08 5.12 1.82
CA ASP A 46 7.85 5.32 3.25
C ASP A 46 8.61 4.25 4.06
N PRO A 47 9.66 4.63 4.83
CA PRO A 47 10.43 3.68 5.63
C PRO A 47 9.59 3.02 6.72
N PHE A 48 8.44 3.60 7.08
CA PHE A 48 7.54 3.06 8.09
C PHE A 48 6.73 1.88 7.55
N LEU A 49 6.31 1.91 6.28
CA LEU A 49 5.68 0.77 5.62
C LEU A 49 6.65 -0.41 5.54
N ALA A 50 7.88 -0.15 5.11
CA ALA A 50 8.93 -1.17 5.07
C ALA A 50 9.21 -1.78 6.46
N ALA A 51 9.25 -0.94 7.51
CA ALA A 51 9.41 -1.40 8.88
C ALA A 51 8.23 -2.24 9.37
N LEU A 52 6.99 -1.88 9.01
CA LEU A 52 5.78 -2.64 9.34
C LEU A 52 5.73 -3.99 8.63
N GLU A 53 6.08 -4.05 7.35
CA GLU A 53 6.17 -5.30 6.57
C GLU A 53 7.25 -6.24 7.13
N GLN A 54 8.40 -5.70 7.50
CA GLN A 54 9.47 -6.46 8.14
C GLN A 54 9.07 -6.96 9.53
N ALA A 55 8.38 -6.14 10.33
CA ALA A 55 7.84 -6.54 11.62
C ALA A 55 6.80 -7.65 11.48
N ALA A 56 5.87 -7.52 10.53
CA ALA A 56 4.86 -8.55 10.24
C ALA A 56 5.50 -9.88 9.81
N THR A 57 6.49 -9.82 8.91
CA THR A 57 7.25 -11.01 8.48
C THR A 57 7.99 -11.67 9.64
N THR A 58 8.57 -10.87 10.54
CA THR A 58 9.28 -11.37 11.73
C THR A 58 8.33 -12.05 12.71
N ILE A 59 7.14 -11.48 12.92
CA ILE A 59 6.09 -12.05 13.77
C ILE A 59 5.58 -13.37 13.17
N ALA A 60 5.28 -13.41 11.87
CA ALA A 60 4.82 -14.62 11.18
C ALA A 60 5.85 -15.75 11.29
N ARG A 61 7.13 -15.48 11.00
CA ARG A 61 8.22 -16.45 11.17
C ARG A 61 8.39 -16.93 12.62
N ARG A 62 8.16 -16.06 13.60
CA ARG A 62 8.21 -16.44 15.01
C ARG A 62 7.03 -17.32 15.41
N ALA A 63 5.84 -17.06 14.88
CA ALA A 63 4.67 -17.89 15.11
C ALA A 63 4.86 -19.31 14.56
N ASP A 64 5.40 -19.44 13.34
CA ASP A 64 5.74 -20.75 12.74
C ASP A 64 6.72 -21.54 13.61
N ARG A 65 7.79 -20.90 14.08
CA ARG A 65 8.78 -21.55 14.95
C ARG A 65 8.18 -22.06 16.25
N ILE A 66 7.34 -21.24 16.90
CA ILE A 66 6.68 -21.61 18.16
C ILE A 66 5.71 -22.78 17.93
N GLN A 67 4.99 -22.81 16.81
CA GLN A 67 4.07 -23.89 16.48
C GLN A 67 4.79 -25.23 16.24
N HIS A 68 5.99 -25.21 15.64
CA HIS A 68 6.82 -26.42 15.49
C HIS A 68 7.37 -26.96 16.82
N ASP A 69 7.65 -26.08 17.80
CA ASP A 69 8.13 -26.51 19.12
C ASP A 69 7.06 -27.27 19.93
N TYR A 70 5.76 -26.97 19.74
CA TYR A 70 4.67 -27.70 20.41
C TYR A 70 4.31 -29.04 19.77
N ALA A 71 4.66 -29.26 18.49
CA ALA A 71 4.35 -30.51 17.78
C ALA A 71 5.37 -31.63 18.01
N THR A 72 6.47 -31.33 18.72
CA THR A 72 7.58 -32.27 18.96
C THR A 72 7.74 -32.64 20.44
N GLY A 73 6.79 -32.24 21.30
CA GLY A 73 6.75 -32.54 22.74
C GLY A 73 5.83 -33.70 23.10
#